data_AF-A0A3A9VAG8-F1
#
_entry.id   AF-A0A3A9VAG8-F1
#
_cell.length_a   1.000
_cell.length_b   1.000
_cell.length_c   1.000
_cell.angle_alpha   90.00
_cell.angle_beta   90.00
_cell.angle_gamma   90.00
#
_symmetry.space_group_name_H-M   'P 1'
#
loop_
_entity.id
_entity.type
_entity.pdbx_description
1 polymer ?
#
loop_
_entity_poly.entity_id
_entity_poly.type
_entity_poly.pdbx_seq_one_letter_code
_entity_poly.pdbx_strand_id
1 'polypeptide(L)' 'MILQQKNNISRIELIVHKENLKTIEFYKRMGYKLLDIVPNHFETGQIIENYQMVKILAKK' A
#
# COMPACT_ATOMS: atom_id res chain seq x y z
N MET A 1 -1.88 17.62 -1.98
CA MET A 1 -2.61 17.53 -3.27
C MET A 1 -1.58 17.26 -4.36
N ILE A 2 -1.32 15.99 -4.70
CA ILE A 2 -0.35 15.64 -5.75
C ILE A 2 -1.10 15.60 -7.07
N LEU A 3 -0.78 16.54 -7.95
CA LEU A 3 -1.22 16.63 -9.33
C LEU A 3 -0.63 15.45 -10.12
N GLN A 4 -1.46 14.51 -10.57
CA GLN A 4 -1.04 13.46 -11.51
C GLN A 4 -1.52 13.85 -12.90
N GLN A 5 -0.59 14.34 -13.71
CA GLN A 5 -0.63 14.31 -15.17
C GLN A 5 -1.08 12.92 -15.64
N LYS A 6 -1.87 12.84 -16.73
CA LYS A 6 -2.47 11.62 -17.31
C LYS A 6 -1.41 10.58 -17.72
N ASN A 7 -0.77 9.94 -16.76
CA ASN A 7 0.01 8.73 -16.96
C ASN A 7 -0.97 7.56 -16.90
N ASN A 8 -0.81 6.59 -17.80
CA ASN A 8 -1.56 5.33 -17.78
C ASN A 8 -1.14 4.50 -16.56
N ILE A 9 -1.60 4.90 -15.37
CA ILE A 9 -1.35 4.19 -14.12
C ILE A 9 -2.07 2.85 -14.21
N SER A 10 -1.31 1.76 -14.23
CA SER A 10 -1.84 0.39 -14.24
C SER A 10 -1.85 -0.25 -12.86
N ARG A 11 -1.12 0.32 -11.90
CA ARG A 11 -0.89 -0.25 -10.58
C ARG A 11 -0.70 0.84 -9.54
N ILE A 12 -1.37 0.69 -8.41
CA ILE A 12 -1.14 1.49 -7.20
C ILE A 12 -0.63 0.56 -6.12
N GLU A 13 0.43 0.97 -5.44
CA GLU A 13 1.01 0.27 -4.30
C GLU A 13 1.02 1.18 -3.08
N LEU A 14 0.81 0.59 -1.91
CA LEU A 14 0.90 1.28 -0.63
C LEU A 14 1.53 0.38 0.42
N ILE A 15 2.16 1.02 1.41
CA ILE A 15 2.67 0.36 2.61
C ILE A 15 1.79 0.79 3.79
N VAL A 16 1.35 -0.16 4.60
CA VAL A 16 0.53 0.09 5.79
C VAL A 16 1.10 -0.69 6.98
N HIS A 17 1.11 -0.06 8.15
CA HIS A 17 1.49 -0.74 9.39
C HIS A 17 0.62 -1.97 9.63
N LYS A 18 1.22 -3.14 9.88
CA LYS A 18 0.48 -4.42 9.97
C LYS A 18 -0.58 -4.44 11.07
N GLU A 19 -0.37 -3.64 12.12
CA GLU A 19 -1.30 -3.52 13.25
C GLU A 19 -2.46 -2.55 12.99
N ASN A 20 -2.41 -1.75 11.91
CA ASN A 20 -3.50 -0.83 11.57
C ASN A 20 -4.63 -1.55 10.81
N LEU A 21 -5.31 -2.46 11.52
CA LEU A 21 -6.33 -3.36 10.97
C LEU A 21 -7.47 -2.59 10.28
N LYS A 22 -7.88 -1.44 10.84
CA LYS A 22 -8.95 -0.61 10.26
C LYS A 22 -8.57 -0.09 8.87
N THR A 23 -7.34 0.37 8.71
CA THR A 23 -6.83 0.86 7.43
C THR A 23 -6.65 -0.27 6.42
N ILE A 24 -6.16 -1.43 6.87
CA ILE A 24 -6.02 -2.63 6.01
C ILE A 24 -7.38 -3.05 5.46
N GLU A 25 -8.39 -3.18 6.32
CA GLU A 25 -9.75 -3.57 5.91
C GLU A 25 -10.39 -2.53 5.01
N PHE A 26 -10.16 -1.23 5.26
CA PHE A 26 -10.60 -0.17 4.36
C PHE A 26 -10.02 -0.35 2.94
N TYR A 27 -8.72 -0.59 2.80
CA TYR A 27 -8.10 -0.76 1.48
C TYR A 27 -8.51 -2.07 0.79
N LYS A 28 -8.71 -3.17 1.54
CA LYS A 28 -9.30 -4.39 0.99
C LYS A 28 -10.66 -4.13 0.34
N ARG A 29 -11.55 -3.38 1.03
CA ARG A 29 -12.86 -2.98 0.48
C ARG A 29 -12.74 -2.09 -0.76
N MET A 30 -11.67 -1.30 -0.87
CA MET A 30 -11.38 -0.51 -2.07
C MET A 30 -10.77 -1.32 -3.22
N GLY A 31 -10.58 -2.64 -3.06
CA GLY A 31 -10.04 -3.53 -4.08
C GLY A 31 -8.53 -3.66 -4.08
N TYR A 32 -7.85 -3.23 -3.01
CA TYR A 32 -6.44 -3.55 -2.80
C TYR A 32 -6.31 -4.98 -2.26
N LYS A 33 -5.22 -5.65 -2.61
CA LYS A 33 -4.86 -6.98 -2.12
C LYS A 33 -3.54 -6.90 -1.36
N LEU A 34 -3.37 -7.74 -0.35
CA LEU A 34 -2.08 -7.92 0.31
C LEU A 34 -1.13 -8.58 -0.67
N LEU A 35 0.04 -8.00 -0.86
CA LEU A 35 1.09 -8.51 -1.74
C LEU A 35 2.19 -9.19 -0.95
N ASP A 36 2.71 -8.50 0.06
CA ASP A 36 3.85 -8.97 0.86
C ASP A 36 3.90 -8.31 2.24
N ILE A 37 4.80 -8.81 3.10
CA ILE A 37 5.22 -8.19 4.35
C ILE A 37 6.59 -7.56 4.11
N VAL A 38 6.71 -6.25 4.32
CA VAL A 38 7.97 -5.52 4.12
C VAL A 38 8.47 -4.95 5.45
N PRO A 39 9.77 -5.11 5.77
CA PRO A 39 10.35 -4.46 6.93
C PRO A 39 10.53 -2.96 6.67
N ASN A 40 10.23 -2.15 7.66
CA ASN A 40 10.56 -0.74 7.69
C ASN A 40 11.67 -0.51 8.72
N HIS A 41 12.82 -0.06 8.23
CA HIS A 41 14.00 0.18 9.03
C HIS A 41 14.01 1.64 9.45
N PHE A 42 13.92 1.90 10.74
CA PHE A 42 14.03 3.25 11.29
C PHE A 42 15.49 3.55 11.64
N GLU A 43 15.88 4.82 11.57
CA GLU A 43 17.22 5.29 11.94
C GLU A 43 17.59 4.94 13.40
N THR A 44 16.59 4.72 14.24
CA THR A 44 16.72 4.25 15.63
C THR A 44 17.16 2.79 15.75
N GLY A 45 17.29 2.06 14.64
CA GLY A 45 17.59 0.63 14.60
C GLY A 45 16.38 -0.28 14.80
N GLN A 46 15.19 0.27 15.05
CA GLN A 46 13.96 -0.50 15.11
C GLN A 46 13.56 -1.01 13.72
N ILE A 47 13.15 -2.27 13.65
CA ILE A 47 12.57 -2.88 12.44
C ILE A 47 11.10 -3.16 12.74
N ILE A 48 10.21 -2.61 11.92
CA ILE A 48 8.77 -2.83 12.03
C ILE A 48 8.27 -3.45 10.73
N GLU A 49 7.53 -4.54 10.84
CA GLU A 49 6.88 -5.17 9.70
C GLU A 49 5.62 -4.43 9.28
N ASN A 50 5.52 -4.13 7.99
CA ASN A 50 4.35 -3.52 7.35
C ASN A 50 3.78 -4.46 6.29
N TYR A 51 2.54 -4.24 5.89
CA TYR A 51 1.99 -4.86 4.69
C TYR A 51 2.18 -3.97 3.47
N GLN A 52 2.68 -4.56 2.40
CA GLN A 52 2.55 -4.01 1.06
C GLN A 52 1.21 -4.44 0.47
N MET A 53 0.42 -3.48 0.02
CA MET A 53 -0.86 -3.74 -0.64
C MET A 53 -0.88 -3.14 -2.04
N VAL A 54 -1.56 -3.82 -2.96
CA VAL A 54 -1.60 -3.48 -4.39
C VAL A 54 -3.02 -3.43 -4.93
N LYS A 55 -3.30 -2.45 -5.78
CA LYS A 55 -4.51 -2.41 -6.63
C LYS A 55 -4.10 -2.25 -8.09
N ILE A 56 -4.51 -3.22 -8.92
CA ILE A 56 -4.36 -3.14 -10.37
C ILE A 56 -5.53 -2.32 -10.93
N LEU A 57 -5.24 -1.30 -11.72
CA LEU A 57 -6.24 -0.51 -12.41
C LEU A 57 -6.47 -1.16 -13.79
N ALA A 58 -7.70 -1.61 -14.05
CA ALA A 58 -8.05 -2.12 -15.37
C ALA A 58 -7.86 -1.01 -16.41
N LYS A 59 -7.19 -1.32 -17.53
CA LYS A 59 -7.24 -0.45 -18.70
C LYS A 59 -8.68 -0.45 -19.22
N LYS A 60 -9.26 0.75 -19.36
CA LYS A 60 -10.48 0.94 -20.15
C LYS A 60 -10.14 0.88 -21.63
#